data_AF-A0A8N4QEP4-F1
#
_entry.id   AF-A0A8N4QEP4-F1
#
_cell.length_a   1.000
_cell.length_b   1.000
_cell.length_c   1.000
_cell.angle_alpha   90.00
_cell.angle_beta   90.00
_cell.angle_gamma   90.00
#
_symmetry.space_group_name_H-M   'P 1'
#
loop_
_entity.id
_entity.type
_entity.pdbx_description
1 polymer ?
#
loop_
_entity_poly.entity_id
_entity_poly.type
_entity_poly.pdbx_seq_one_letter_code
_entity_poly.pdbx_strand_id
1 'polypeptide(L)'
;MSVNQSISGTPAGDISANESPISQHSPMGRVTFLAMYKRLECISADMDSERLQSMDEYSLAAIIDSVNELKSNFLDARTSLEEYDFKSIGSDLLIQFDTNLVHLKATLQRKCEY
;
A
#
# COMPACT_ATOMS: atom_id res chain seq x y z
N MET A 1 75.58 -11.47 12.25
CA MET A 1 74.51 -11.53 13.29
C MET A 1 73.72 -10.24 13.13
N SER A 2 72.42 -10.17 12.86
CA SER A 2 71.33 -11.15 12.92
C SER A 2 70.40 -11.01 11.72
N VAL A 3 69.88 -12.16 11.31
CA VAL A 3 68.75 -12.39 10.41
C VAL A 3 67.47 -12.22 11.22
N ASN A 4 66.39 -11.68 10.64
CA ASN A 4 65.02 -12.09 10.97
C ASN A 4 64.09 -11.72 9.80
N GLN A 5 63.87 -12.71 8.94
CA GLN A 5 62.69 -12.83 8.10
C GLN A 5 61.54 -13.37 8.95
N SER A 6 60.34 -12.81 8.79
CA SER A 6 59.10 -13.49 9.16
C SER A 6 58.20 -13.53 7.94
N ILE A 7 58.16 -14.70 7.30
CA ILE A 7 57.26 -15.07 6.21
C ILE A 7 56.34 -16.13 6.78
N SER A 8 55.05 -15.83 6.91
CA SER A 8 53.93 -16.76 7.17
C SER A 8 52.65 -15.92 6.98
N GLY A 9 51.66 -16.26 6.14
CA GLY A 9 51.44 -17.45 5.34
C GLY A 9 50.45 -17.17 4.18
N THR A 10 50.22 -18.26 3.47
CA THR A 10 49.60 -18.56 2.16
C THR A 10 48.16 -18.02 1.93
N PRO A 11 47.68 -17.92 0.68
CA PRO A 11 46.50 -17.16 0.27
C PRO A 11 45.20 -17.98 0.30
N ALA A 12 44.10 -17.32 0.63
CA ALA A 12 42.73 -17.72 0.33
C ALA A 12 42.05 -16.45 -0.20
N GLY A 13 41.59 -16.37 -1.45
CA GLY A 13 40.64 -17.30 -2.04
C GLY A 13 39.26 -16.82 -1.64
N ASP A 14 38.65 -16.01 -2.51
CA ASP A 14 37.24 -15.58 -2.55
C ASP A 14 36.64 -15.04 -1.23
N ILE A 15 36.04 -13.85 -1.20
CA ILE A 15 34.63 -13.67 -1.58
C ILE A 15 34.48 -12.20 -1.99
N SER A 16 33.98 -12.01 -3.22
CA SER A 16 33.38 -10.76 -3.66
C SER A 16 32.39 -10.28 -2.58
N ALA A 17 32.70 -9.16 -1.92
CA ALA A 17 31.73 -8.42 -1.13
C ALA A 17 30.72 -7.78 -2.07
N ASN A 18 29.95 -8.62 -2.78
CA ASN A 18 28.68 -8.25 -3.35
C ASN A 18 27.65 -8.28 -2.22
N GLU A 19 27.83 -7.39 -1.24
CA GLU A 19 26.69 -6.96 -0.43
C GLU A 19 25.93 -5.95 -1.28
N SER A 20 25.21 -6.50 -2.27
CA SER A 20 24.03 -5.82 -2.81
C SER A 20 23.21 -5.37 -1.60
N PRO A 21 22.84 -4.09 -1.49
CA PRO A 21 22.04 -3.65 -0.37
C PRO A 21 20.78 -4.49 -0.39
N ILE A 22 20.60 -5.30 0.66
CA ILE A 22 19.36 -6.03 0.91
C ILE A 22 18.30 -4.96 0.88
N SER A 23 17.57 -4.92 -0.23
CA SER A 23 16.48 -3.99 -0.47
C SER A 23 15.61 -4.08 0.76
N GLN A 24 15.46 -2.95 1.46
CA GLN A 24 14.59 -2.80 2.61
C GLN A 24 13.14 -2.85 2.10
N HIS A 25 12.75 -3.96 1.47
CA HIS A 25 11.36 -4.27 1.24
C HIS A 25 10.69 -4.20 2.61
N SER A 26 9.80 -3.24 2.79
CA SER A 26 8.83 -3.29 3.87
C SER A 26 7.63 -4.07 3.34
N PRO A 27 7.59 -5.42 3.46
CA PRO A 27 6.41 -6.19 3.09
C PRO A 27 5.17 -5.68 3.84
N MET A 28 5.36 -5.03 5.00
CA MET A 28 4.30 -4.43 5.79
C MET A 28 3.61 -3.26 5.08
N GLY A 29 4.36 -2.37 4.41
CA GLY A 29 3.79 -1.25 3.65
C GLY A 29 2.91 -1.73 2.49
N ARG A 30 3.39 -2.73 1.75
CA ARG A 30 2.65 -3.35 0.64
C ARG A 30 1.36 -4.03 1.09
N VAL A 31 1.44 -4.84 2.16
CA VAL A 31 0.27 -5.54 2.72
C VAL A 31 -0.78 -4.54 3.17
N THR A 32 -0.35 -3.46 3.82
CA THR A 32 -1.24 -2.38 4.28
C THR A 32 -1.95 -1.70 3.10
N PHE A 33 -1.21 -1.37 2.05
CA PHE A 33 -1.76 -0.75 0.84
C PHE A 33 -2.80 -1.65 0.14
N LEU A 34 -2.47 -2.93 -0.05
CA LEU A 34 -3.40 -3.90 -0.66
C LEU A 34 -4.63 -4.14 0.22
N ALA A 35 -4.49 -4.15 1.53
CA ALA A 35 -5.62 -4.29 2.46
C ALA A 35 -6.58 -3.09 2.38
N MET A 36 -6.06 -1.88 2.24
CA MET A 36 -6.87 -0.67 2.04
C MET A 36 -7.64 -0.72 0.71
N TYR A 37 -6.99 -1.17 -0.37
CA TYR A 37 -7.65 -1.38 -1.66
C TYR A 37 -8.81 -2.36 -1.54
N LYS A 38 -8.56 -3.55 -0.98
CA LYS A 38 -9.61 -4.57 -0.76
C LYS A 38 -10.76 -4.04 0.09
N ARG A 39 -10.46 -3.22 1.11
CA ARG A 39 -11.49 -2.61 1.95
C ARG A 39 -12.40 -1.68 1.14
N LEU A 40 -11.84 -0.90 0.21
CA LEU A 40 -12.64 -0.06 -0.69
C LEU A 40 -13.53 -0.91 -1.60
N GLU A 41 -13.00 -2.00 -2.16
CA GLU A 41 -13.78 -2.93 -2.98
C GLU A 41 -14.94 -3.55 -2.18
N CYS A 42 -14.68 -4.01 -0.95
CA CYS A 42 -15.71 -4.54 -0.08
C CYS A 42 -16.80 -3.51 0.22
N ILE A 43 -16.43 -2.28 0.58
CA ILE A 43 -17.41 -1.22 0.81
C ILE A 43 -18.20 -0.96 -0.48
N SER A 44 -17.54 -0.89 -1.64
CA SER A 44 -18.21 -0.62 -2.90
C SER A 44 -19.18 -1.73 -3.31
N ALA A 45 -18.82 -3.00 -3.09
CA ALA A 45 -19.67 -4.16 -3.35
C ALA A 45 -20.85 -4.25 -2.37
N ASP A 46 -20.62 -3.88 -1.11
CA ASP A 46 -21.64 -3.86 -0.06
C ASP A 46 -22.64 -2.70 -0.24
N MET A 47 -22.24 -1.63 -0.91
CA MET A 47 -23.04 -0.43 -1.15
C MET A 47 -23.85 -0.54 -2.45
N ASP A 48 -24.68 -1.58 -2.55
CA ASP A 48 -25.65 -1.69 -3.64
C ASP A 48 -26.82 -0.71 -3.46
N SER A 49 -27.59 -0.50 -4.53
CA SER A 49 -28.71 0.44 -4.52
C SER A 49 -29.80 0.09 -3.50
N GLU A 50 -29.99 -1.19 -3.18
CA GLU A 50 -31.05 -1.65 -2.26
C GLU A 50 -30.65 -1.36 -0.80
N ARG A 51 -29.41 -1.70 -0.44
CA ARG A 51 -28.83 -1.41 0.86
C ARG A 51 -28.77 0.09 1.10
N LEU A 52 -28.31 0.87 0.13
CA LEU A 52 -28.28 2.33 0.24
C LEU A 52 -29.68 2.95 0.41
N GLN A 53 -30.73 2.38 -0.18
CA GLN A 53 -32.10 2.88 0.00
C GLN A 53 -32.67 2.58 1.39
N SER A 54 -32.17 1.54 2.05
CA SER A 54 -32.61 1.16 3.39
C SER A 54 -31.90 1.91 4.52
N MET A 55 -30.81 2.64 4.20
CA MET A 55 -29.99 3.33 5.20
C MET A 55 -30.55 4.71 5.54
N ASP A 56 -30.50 5.05 6.82
CA ASP A 56 -30.78 6.39 7.29
C ASP A 56 -29.60 7.35 7.02
N GLU A 57 -29.87 8.65 7.16
CA GLU A 57 -28.92 9.72 6.91
C GLU A 57 -27.64 9.61 7.77
N TYR A 58 -27.75 9.20 9.04
CA TYR A 58 -26.58 9.04 9.91
C TYR A 58 -25.71 7.87 9.47
N SER A 59 -26.34 6.76 9.09
CA SER A 59 -25.64 5.59 8.54
C SER A 59 -24.91 5.92 7.24
N LEU A 60 -25.55 6.70 6.34
CA LEU A 60 -24.92 7.19 5.11
C LEU A 60 -23.74 8.12 5.40
N ALA A 61 -23.89 9.07 6.32
CA ALA A 61 -22.83 9.99 6.73
C ALA A 61 -21.62 9.24 7.31
N ALA A 62 -21.86 8.23 8.16
CA ALA A 62 -20.79 7.42 8.75
C ALA A 62 -19.99 6.63 7.69
N ILE A 63 -20.64 6.16 6.62
CA ILE A 63 -19.95 5.53 5.49
C ILE A 63 -19.10 6.54 4.74
N ILE A 64 -19.64 7.74 4.45
CA ILE A 64 -18.91 8.81 3.78
C ILE A 64 -17.64 9.16 4.57
N ASP A 65 -17.75 9.29 5.89
CA ASP A 65 -16.61 9.56 6.77
C ASP A 65 -15.59 8.41 6.76
N SER A 66 -16.06 7.16 6.83
CA SER A 66 -15.19 5.97 6.73
C SER A 66 -14.44 5.91 5.40
N VAL A 67 -15.09 6.29 4.30
CA VAL A 67 -14.50 6.35 2.96
C VAL A 67 -13.49 7.49 2.85
N ASN A 68 -13.75 8.64 3.49
CA ASN A 68 -12.80 9.75 3.59
C ASN A 68 -11.55 9.37 4.39
N GLU A 69 -11.74 8.70 5.52
CA GLU A 69 -10.64 8.20 6.35
C GLU A 69 -9.80 7.18 5.58
N LEU A 70 -10.45 6.22 4.89
CA LEU A 70 -9.77 5.23 4.06
C LEU A 70 -8.92 5.89 2.96
N LYS A 71 -9.42 6.96 2.33
CA LYS A 71 -8.65 7.75 1.36
C LYS A 71 -7.40 8.37 2.02
N SER A 72 -7.55 8.98 3.19
CA SER A 72 -6.42 9.59 3.90
C SER A 72 -5.35 8.55 4.21
N ASN A 73 -5.75 7.42 4.82
CA ASN A 73 -4.85 6.34 5.18
C ASN A 73 -4.16 5.73 3.96
N PHE A 74 -4.88 5.64 2.82
CA PHE A 74 -4.30 5.17 1.57
C PHE A 74 -3.23 6.11 1.02
N LEU A 75 -3.44 7.43 1.11
CA LEU A 75 -2.45 8.42 0.70
C LEU A 75 -1.21 8.39 1.60
N ASP A 76 -1.39 8.23 2.91
CA ASP A 76 -0.29 8.11 3.87
C ASP A 76 0.51 6.81 3.63
N ALA A 77 -0.18 5.69 3.43
CA ALA A 77 0.43 4.42 3.05
C ALA A 77 1.19 4.55 1.73
N ARG A 78 0.61 5.25 0.73
CA ARG A 78 1.27 5.53 -0.55
C ARG A 78 2.56 6.32 -0.37
N THR A 79 2.57 7.35 0.47
CA THR A 79 3.81 8.12 0.74
C THR A 79 4.88 7.31 1.47
N SER A 80 4.48 6.22 2.12
CA SER A 80 5.37 5.30 2.83
C SER A 80 5.88 4.15 1.95
N LEU A 81 5.38 4.00 0.72
CA LEU A 81 5.82 2.98 -0.22
C LEU A 81 7.09 3.42 -0.98
N GLU A 82 8.00 2.49 -1.20
CA GLU A 82 9.20 2.74 -2.00
C GLU A 82 8.91 2.62 -3.51
N GLU A 83 9.72 3.26 -4.37
CA GLU A 83 9.56 3.23 -5.83
C GLU A 83 9.44 1.79 -6.40
N TYR A 84 10.16 0.84 -5.79
CA TYR A 84 10.13 -0.57 -6.16
C TYR A 84 8.79 -1.26 -5.81
N ASP A 85 8.08 -0.80 -4.77
CA ASP A 85 6.77 -1.31 -4.40
C ASP A 85 5.71 -0.96 -5.45
N PHE A 86 5.80 0.22 -6.06
CA PHE A 86 4.89 0.63 -7.14
C PHE A 86 5.04 -0.25 -8.38
N LYS A 87 6.27 -0.65 -8.73
CA LYS A 87 6.51 -1.60 -9.83
C LYS A 87 5.90 -2.98 -9.58
N SER A 88 5.82 -3.39 -8.31
CA SER A 88 5.29 -4.70 -7.93
C SER A 88 3.77 -4.71 -7.72
N ILE A 89 3.21 -3.62 -7.20
CA ILE A 89 1.77 -3.49 -6.92
C ILE A 89 1.00 -3.16 -8.22
N GLY A 90 1.69 -2.59 -9.21
CA GLY A 90 1.12 -2.15 -10.47
C GLY A 90 0.56 -0.74 -10.33
N SER A 91 0.96 0.15 -11.24
CA SER A 91 0.43 1.51 -11.33
C SER A 91 -1.09 1.55 -11.47
N ASP A 92 -1.67 0.51 -12.04
CA ASP A 92 -3.10 0.40 -12.30
C ASP A 92 -3.93 0.31 -11.02
N LEU A 93 -3.35 -0.21 -9.92
CA LEU A 93 -4.09 -0.35 -8.66
C LEU A 93 -4.41 1.02 -8.03
N LEU A 94 -3.51 1.99 -8.19
CA LEU A 94 -3.75 3.38 -7.76
C LEU A 94 -4.91 3.99 -8.56
N ILE A 95 -4.89 3.81 -9.87
CA ILE A 95 -5.92 4.32 -10.77
C ILE A 95 -7.27 3.67 -10.47
N GLN A 96 -7.30 2.36 -10.22
CA GLN A 96 -8.51 1.63 -9.82
C GLN A 96 -9.03 2.10 -8.47
N PHE A 97 -8.15 2.35 -7.49
CA PHE A 97 -8.57 2.86 -6.18
C PHE A 97 -9.26 4.22 -6.32
N ASP A 98 -8.63 5.17 -7.00
CA ASP A 98 -9.20 6.51 -7.21
C ASP A 98 -10.52 6.45 -7.99
N THR A 99 -10.59 5.60 -9.03
CA THR A 99 -11.83 5.40 -9.82
C THR A 99 -12.97 4.85 -8.96
N ASN A 100 -12.71 3.78 -8.20
CA ASN A 100 -13.70 3.15 -7.32
C ASN A 100 -14.16 4.13 -6.23
N LEU A 101 -13.22 4.91 -5.68
CA LEU A 101 -13.52 5.91 -4.66
C LEU A 101 -14.44 7.02 -5.18
N VAL A 102 -14.17 7.52 -6.38
CA VAL A 102 -15.01 8.54 -7.03
C VAL A 102 -16.41 8.00 -7.32
N HIS A 103 -16.52 6.78 -7.85
CA HIS A 103 -17.82 6.15 -8.10
C HIS A 103 -18.61 5.93 -6.81
N LEU A 104 -17.97 5.43 -5.76
CA LEU A 104 -18.60 5.21 -4.48
C LEU A 104 -19.11 6.53 -3.87
N LYS A 105 -18.27 7.57 -3.86
CA LYS A 105 -18.67 8.90 -3.38
C LYS A 105 -19.85 9.48 -4.16
N ALA A 106 -19.81 9.43 -5.48
CA ALA A 106 -20.90 9.92 -6.32
C ALA A 106 -22.21 9.17 -6.04
N THR A 107 -22.12 7.87 -5.77
CA THR A 107 -23.28 7.04 -5.42
C THR A 107 -23.87 7.43 -4.07
N LEU A 108 -23.02 7.64 -3.06
CA LEU A 108 -23.43 8.07 -1.72
C LEU A 108 -24.02 9.49 -1.73
N GLN A 109 -23.36 10.45 -2.39
CA GLN A 109 -23.81 11.85 -2.47
C GLN A 109 -25.17 11.98 -3.13
N ARG A 110 -25.42 11.25 -4.23
CA ARG A 110 -26.73 11.23 -4.90
C ARG A 110 -27.86 10.78 -3.96
N LYS A 111 -27.56 9.98 -2.94
CA LYS A 111 -28.54 9.50 -1.97
C LYS A 111 -28.75 10.46 -0.80
N CYS A 112 -27.78 11.30 -0.47
CA CYS A 112 -27.93 12.35 0.55
C CYS A 112 -28.72 13.58 0.05
N GLU A 113 -28.90 13.76 -1.26
CA GLU A 113 -29.63 14.89 -1.84
C GLU A 113 -31.15 14.66 -1.99
N TYR A 114 -31.66 13.49 -1.58
CA TYR A 114 -33.08 13.11 -1.60
C TYR A 114 -33.61 12.86 -0.19
#